data_AF-A0A523UNF6-F1
#
_entry.id   AF-A0A523UNF6-F1
#
_cell.length_a   1.000
_cell.length_b   1.000
_cell.length_c   1.000
_cell.angle_alpha   90.00
_cell.angle_beta   90.00
_cell.angle_gamma   90.00
#
_symmetry.space_group_name_H-M   'P 1'
#
loop_
_entity.id
_entity.type
_entity.pdbx_description
1 polymer ?
#
loop_
_entity_poly.entity_id
_entity_poly.type
_entity_poly.pdbx_seq_one_letter_code
_entity_poly.pdbx_strand_id
1 'polypeptide(L)'
;MRKRWLVLVVAVLVVGGLVGSVAAGGWGTKAPRSQSKRFVGKCWVGKHTFAPRSRLDLTAEQKEKIASLRLTLQEKTLELRTQLARKRLEMQKLLLAESPDLTRVYDLMDEIAPIQAEIQKKAIEFRFELKSLLTKE
;
A
#
# COMPACT_ATOMS: atom_id res chain seq x y z
N MET A 1 -6.08 -27.24 62.17
CA MET A 1 -4.88 -27.24 61.30
C MET A 1 -5.13 -27.87 59.91
N ARG A 2 -5.87 -28.99 59.79
CA ARG A 2 -6.09 -29.72 58.51
C ARG A 2 -6.88 -28.99 57.40
N LYS A 3 -7.85 -28.12 57.72
CA LYS A 3 -8.68 -27.45 56.70
C LYS A 3 -7.98 -26.30 55.96
N ARG A 4 -7.02 -25.61 56.59
CA ARG A 4 -6.22 -24.55 55.94
C ARG A 4 -5.23 -25.11 54.92
N TRP A 5 -4.73 -26.31 55.16
CA TRP A 5 -3.85 -27.03 54.22
C TRP A 5 -4.63 -27.56 53.00
N LEU A 6 -5.87 -28.04 53.20
CA LEU A 6 -6.73 -28.44 52.09
C LEU A 6 -7.05 -27.28 51.14
N VAL A 7 -7.29 -26.07 51.65
CA VAL A 7 -7.54 -24.88 50.82
C VAL A 7 -6.30 -24.48 50.02
N LEU A 8 -5.10 -24.58 50.61
CA LEU A 8 -3.85 -24.30 49.90
C LEU A 8 -3.53 -25.35 48.82
N VAL A 9 -3.82 -26.63 49.07
CA VAL A 9 -3.61 -27.70 48.07
C VAL A 9 -4.59 -27.58 46.89
N VAL A 10 -5.85 -27.23 47.15
CA VAL A 10 -6.84 -26.99 46.08
C VAL A 10 -6.51 -25.73 45.27
N ALA A 11 -6.03 -24.66 45.90
CA ALA A 11 -5.60 -23.44 45.21
C ALA A 11 -4.39 -23.70 44.30
N VAL A 12 -3.43 -24.53 44.73
CA VAL A 12 -2.26 -24.89 43.91
C VAL A 12 -2.65 -25.79 42.74
N LEU A 13 -3.67 -26.65 42.87
CA LEU A 13 -4.17 -27.45 41.75
C LEU A 13 -4.97 -26.63 40.72
N VAL A 14 -5.68 -25.59 41.14
CA VAL A 14 -6.39 -24.68 40.21
C VAL A 14 -5.43 -23.75 39.47
N VAL A 15 -4.32 -23.35 40.09
CA VAL A 15 -3.27 -22.56 39.42
C VAL A 15 -2.34 -23.45 38.57
N GLY A 16 -2.09 -24.70 38.98
CA GLY A 16 -1.29 -25.67 38.23
C GLY A 16 -2.03 -26.36 37.07
N GLY A 17 -3.36 -26.35 37.07
CA GLY A 17 -4.21 -26.98 36.04
C GLY A 17 -4.36 -26.20 34.73
N LEU A 18 -3.79 -24.99 34.64
CA LEU A 18 -3.82 -24.15 33.42
C LEU A 18 -2.52 -24.19 32.59
N VAL A 19 -1.67 -25.19 32.81
CA VAL A 19 -0.45 -25.40 32.01
C VAL A 19 -0.49 -26.80 31.42
N GLY A 20 -1.28 -27.00 30.37
CA GLY A 20 -1.40 -28.34 29.79
C GLY A 20 -2.40 -28.52 28.66
N SER A 21 -2.37 -27.67 27.63
CA SER A 21 -2.75 -28.15 26.29
C SER A 21 -2.03 -27.44 25.16
N VAL A 22 -1.21 -28.25 24.52
CA VAL A 22 -0.79 -28.26 23.11
C VAL A 22 0.03 -27.09 22.58
N ALA A 23 1.34 -27.32 22.65
CA ALA A 23 2.25 -27.08 21.54
C ALA A 23 1.59 -27.31 20.16
N ALA A 24 1.69 -26.30 19.29
CA ALA A 24 2.05 -26.41 17.87
C ALA A 24 1.71 -25.08 17.14
N GLY A 25 2.25 -23.96 17.63
CA GLY A 25 2.30 -22.69 16.90
C GLY A 25 3.70 -22.40 16.36
N GLY A 26 4.45 -23.45 16.01
CA GLY A 26 5.74 -23.33 15.34
C GLY A 26 5.55 -23.04 13.85
N TRP A 27 6.35 -22.10 13.34
CA TRP A 27 6.50 -21.69 11.94
C TRP A 27 5.29 -21.04 11.25
N GLY A 28 5.41 -19.74 11.01
CA GLY A 28 5.23 -19.19 9.66
C GLY A 28 3.89 -19.46 8.97
N THR A 29 2.80 -19.61 9.73
CA THR A 29 1.46 -19.66 9.16
C THR A 29 1.13 -18.27 8.65
N LYS A 30 1.45 -18.05 7.37
CA LYS A 30 0.80 -17.03 6.55
C LYS A 30 -0.68 -17.20 6.83
N ALA A 31 -1.27 -16.26 7.56
CA ALA A 31 -2.71 -16.17 7.71
C ALA A 31 -3.31 -16.45 6.34
N PRO A 32 -4.33 -17.32 6.20
CA PRO A 32 -5.00 -17.50 4.94
C PRO A 32 -5.44 -16.11 4.53
N ARG A 33 -4.81 -15.56 3.49
CA ARG A 33 -5.24 -14.31 2.86
C ARG A 33 -6.69 -14.59 2.56
N SER A 34 -7.58 -13.98 3.34
CA SER A 34 -9.00 -13.92 3.05
C SER A 34 -9.08 -13.60 1.57
N GLN A 35 -9.45 -14.60 0.79
CA GLN A 35 -9.71 -14.48 -0.62
C GLN A 35 -11.07 -13.78 -0.74
N SER A 36 -11.20 -12.62 -0.09
CA SER A 36 -12.03 -11.57 -0.58
C SER A 36 -11.44 -11.24 -1.95
N LYS A 37 -12.00 -11.91 -2.96
CA LYS A 37 -12.16 -11.33 -4.28
C LYS A 37 -12.92 -10.03 -4.03
N ARG A 38 -12.20 -8.99 -3.56
CA ARG A 38 -12.66 -7.63 -3.67
C ARG A 38 -12.95 -7.52 -5.16
N PHE A 39 -14.23 -7.35 -5.45
CA PHE A 39 -14.73 -6.75 -6.67
C PHE A 39 -14.04 -5.38 -6.80
N VAL A 40 -12.75 -5.39 -7.11
CA VAL A 40 -12.07 -4.27 -7.73
C VAL A 40 -12.64 -4.32 -9.13
N GLY A 41 -13.64 -3.47 -9.35
CA GLY A 41 -14.18 -3.24 -10.66
C GLY A 41 -13.00 -3.15 -11.62
N LYS A 42 -13.07 -3.95 -12.68
CA LYS A 42 -12.20 -3.84 -13.84
C LYS A 42 -12.49 -2.49 -14.51
N CYS A 43 -12.20 -1.39 -13.84
CA CYS A 43 -12.01 -0.12 -14.50
C CYS A 43 -10.70 -0.29 -15.25
N TRP A 44 -10.81 -0.60 -16.55
CA TRP A 44 -9.93 -0.29 -17.66
C TRP A 44 -8.47 0.10 -17.39
N VAL A 45 -7.79 -0.59 -16.48
CA VAL A 45 -6.34 -0.66 -16.43
C VAL A 45 -6.02 -2.04 -16.93
N GLY A 46 -5.91 -2.17 -18.25
CA GLY A 46 -5.40 -3.36 -18.88
C GLY A 46 -4.17 -3.85 -18.11
N LYS A 47 -4.07 -5.16 -17.93
CA LYS A 47 -2.83 -5.79 -17.45
C LYS A 47 -1.74 -5.54 -18.48
N HIS A 48 -1.25 -4.32 -18.59
CA HIS A 48 0.10 -4.05 -19.04
C HIS A 48 0.98 -4.48 -17.88
N THR A 49 1.11 -5.80 -17.71
CA THR A 49 2.31 -6.37 -17.13
C THR A 49 3.44 -5.94 -18.06
N PHE A 50 4.00 -4.76 -17.79
CA PHE A 50 5.32 -4.41 -18.28
C PHE A 50 6.17 -5.63 -17.93
N ALA A 51 6.75 -6.29 -18.93
CA ALA A 51 7.63 -7.43 -18.68
C ALA A 51 8.60 -7.01 -17.57
N PRO A 52 8.84 -7.87 -16.56
CA PRO A 52 9.75 -7.51 -15.48
C PRO A 52 11.05 -6.98 -16.09
N ARG A 53 11.52 -5.79 -15.67
CA ARG A 53 12.82 -5.25 -16.15
C ARG A 53 13.96 -6.27 -15.96
N SER A 54 13.79 -7.24 -15.06
CA SER A 54 14.65 -8.41 -14.88
C SER A 54 14.66 -9.40 -16.06
N ARG A 55 13.89 -9.17 -17.13
CA ARG A 55 13.92 -9.92 -18.39
C ARG A 55 14.62 -9.18 -19.53
N LEU A 56 15.16 -7.99 -19.28
CA LEU A 56 15.92 -7.21 -20.26
C LEU A 56 17.40 -7.19 -19.86
N ASP A 57 18.28 -7.58 -20.78
CA ASP A 57 19.73 -7.54 -20.60
C ASP A 57 20.25 -6.10 -20.80
N LEU A 58 20.01 -5.25 -19.79
CA LEU A 58 20.39 -3.84 -19.83
C LEU A 58 21.89 -3.66 -19.52
N THR A 59 22.55 -2.81 -20.29
CA THR A 59 23.94 -2.38 -20.00
C THR A 59 24.00 -1.60 -18.68
N ALA A 60 25.19 -1.52 -18.07
CA ALA A 60 25.40 -0.74 -16.85
C ALA A 60 24.98 0.74 -17.05
N GLU A 61 25.36 1.33 -18.19
CA GLU A 61 25.00 2.70 -18.54
C GLU A 61 23.49 2.89 -18.72
N GLN A 62 22.78 1.94 -19.33
CA GLN A 62 21.32 2.00 -19.47
C GLN A 62 20.64 1.95 -18.08
N LYS A 63 21.14 1.10 -17.17
CA LYS A 63 20.62 1.01 -15.80
C LYS A 63 20.78 2.33 -15.05
N GLU A 64 21.94 2.96 -15.16
CA GLU A 64 22.22 4.25 -14.52
C GLU A 64 21.32 5.37 -15.08
N LYS A 65 21.20 5.47 -16.42
CA LYS A 65 20.29 6.43 -17.07
C LYS A 65 18.82 6.21 -16.69
N ILE A 66 18.39 4.96 -16.57
CA ILE A 66 17.03 4.65 -16.09
C ILE A 66 16.85 5.04 -14.62
N ALA A 67 17.88 4.89 -13.78
CA ALA A 67 17.82 5.30 -12.38
C ALA A 67 17.72 6.83 -12.24
N SER A 68 18.53 7.58 -12.99
CA SER A 68 18.47 9.05 -12.99
C SER A 68 17.12 9.56 -13.48
N LEU A 69 16.59 9.02 -14.59
CA LEU A 69 15.25 9.39 -15.07
C LEU A 69 14.14 9.17 -14.04
N ARG A 70 14.25 8.10 -13.22
CA ARG A 70 13.27 7.86 -12.14
C ARG A 70 13.38 8.89 -11.04
N LEU A 71 14.59 9.26 -10.64
CA LEU A 71 14.82 10.32 -9.64
C LEU A 71 14.25 11.64 -10.14
N THR A 72 14.54 12.01 -11.39
CA THR A 72 13.99 13.21 -12.01
C THR A 72 12.46 13.21 -12.05
N LEU A 73 11.82 12.08 -12.38
CA LEU A 73 10.35 11.98 -12.30
C LEU A 73 9.83 12.15 -10.87
N GLN A 74 10.51 11.57 -9.88
CA GLN A 74 10.15 11.72 -8.47
C GLN A 74 10.23 13.18 -8.03
N GLU A 75 11.33 13.86 -8.33
CA GLU A 75 11.54 15.28 -8.03
C GLU A 75 10.47 16.15 -8.70
N LYS A 76 10.27 15.99 -10.02
CA LYS A 76 9.27 16.75 -10.79
C LYS A 76 7.82 16.53 -10.36
N THR A 77 7.53 15.46 -9.62
CA THR A 77 6.17 15.12 -9.17
C THR A 77 5.99 15.20 -7.64
N LEU A 78 7.05 15.51 -6.88
CA LEU A 78 7.00 15.50 -5.41
C LEU A 78 5.98 16.50 -4.88
N GLU A 79 6.04 17.73 -5.36
CA GLU A 79 5.14 18.81 -4.96
C GLU A 79 3.68 18.47 -5.32
N LEU A 80 3.44 18.03 -6.56
CA LEU A 80 2.11 17.62 -7.02
C LEU A 80 1.54 16.47 -6.19
N ARG A 81 2.35 15.47 -5.83
CA ARG A 81 1.93 14.35 -4.97
C ARG A 81 1.62 14.81 -3.56
N THR A 82 2.39 15.76 -3.04
CA THR A 82 2.16 16.36 -1.72
C THR A 82 0.84 17.12 -1.70
N GLN A 83 0.58 17.96 -2.71
CA GLN A 83 -0.67 18.69 -2.85
C GLN A 83 -1.87 17.74 -3.01
N LEU A 84 -1.73 16.72 -3.86
CA LEU A 84 -2.76 15.68 -4.03
C LEU A 84 -3.07 14.95 -2.72
N ALA A 85 -2.05 14.60 -1.94
CA ALA A 85 -2.23 13.94 -0.65
C ALA A 85 -2.97 14.85 0.34
N ARG A 86 -2.60 16.13 0.43
CA ARG A 86 -3.27 17.11 1.29
C ARG A 86 -4.75 17.25 0.95
N LYS A 87 -5.09 17.45 -0.34
CA LYS A 87 -6.49 17.60 -0.77
C LYS A 87 -7.32 16.34 -0.55
N ARG A 88 -6.73 15.15 -0.75
CA ARG A 88 -7.40 13.88 -0.43
C ARG A 88 -7.67 13.73 1.07
N LEU A 89 -6.75 14.17 1.93
CA LEU A 89 -6.97 14.19 3.37
C LEU A 89 -8.06 15.18 3.77
N GLU A 90 -8.13 16.35 3.14
CA GLU A 90 -9.20 17.32 3.37
C GLU A 90 -10.57 16.72 2.99
N MET A 91 -10.66 16.12 1.80
CA MET A 91 -11.87 15.44 1.34
C MET A 91 -12.25 14.28 2.29
N GLN A 92 -11.28 13.50 2.75
CA GLN A 92 -11.53 12.42 3.71
C GLN A 92 -12.07 12.96 5.06
N LYS A 93 -11.55 14.10 5.55
CA LYS A 93 -12.06 14.74 6.76
C LYS A 93 -13.52 15.19 6.59
N LEU A 94 -13.86 15.79 5.45
CA LEU A 94 -15.24 16.22 5.17
C LEU A 94 -16.21 15.04 5.12
N LEU A 95 -15.81 13.93 4.51
CA LEU A 95 -16.63 12.71 4.41
C LEU A 95 -16.83 12.00 5.77
N LEU A 96 -16.00 12.29 6.77
CA LEU A 96 -16.12 11.75 8.13
C LEU A 96 -16.94 12.66 9.06
N ALA A 97 -17.36 13.83 8.60
CA ALA A 97 -18.22 14.72 9.38
C ALA A 97 -19.63 14.12 9.51
N GLU A 98 -20.34 14.46 10.59
CA GLU A 98 -21.71 14.01 10.86
C GLU A 98 -22.69 14.45 9.75
N SER A 99 -22.47 15.65 9.19
CA SER A 99 -23.17 16.18 8.03
C SER A 99 -22.18 16.62 6.94
N PRO A 100 -21.82 15.74 5.99
CA PRO A 100 -20.86 16.07 4.94
C PRO A 100 -21.42 17.12 3.97
N ASP A 101 -20.64 18.18 3.71
CA ASP A 101 -20.94 19.17 2.68
C ASP A 101 -20.55 18.65 1.30
N LEU A 102 -21.55 18.21 0.53
CA LEU A 102 -21.37 17.68 -0.82
C LEU A 102 -20.82 18.71 -1.80
N THR A 103 -21.16 19.99 -1.64
CA THR A 103 -20.68 21.07 -2.52
C THR A 103 -19.17 21.18 -2.40
N ARG A 104 -18.68 21.23 -1.16
CA ARG A 104 -17.23 21.31 -0.90
C ARG A 104 -16.49 20.04 -1.35
N VAL A 105 -17.13 18.88 -1.27
CA VAL A 105 -16.56 17.63 -1.82
C VAL A 105 -16.37 17.73 -3.33
N TYR A 106 -17.37 18.25 -4.06
CA TYR A 106 -17.25 18.44 -5.51
C TYR A 106 -16.16 19.45 -5.88
N ASP A 107 -16.07 20.57 -5.16
CA ASP A 107 -14.99 21.54 -5.36
C ASP A 107 -13.60 20.89 -5.20
N LEU A 108 -13.42 20.09 -4.13
CA LEU A 108 -12.17 19.37 -3.92
C LEU A 108 -11.89 18.33 -5.00
N MET A 109 -12.91 17.70 -5.56
CA MET A 109 -12.73 16.79 -6.70
C MET A 109 -12.24 17.53 -7.94
N ASP A 110 -12.81 18.70 -8.23
CA ASP A 110 -12.40 19.55 -9.35
C ASP A 110 -10.99 20.12 -9.16
N GLU A 111 -10.59 20.41 -7.92
CA GLU A 111 -9.21 20.80 -7.59
C GLU A 111 -8.22 19.61 -7.69
N ILE A 112 -8.65 18.39 -7.38
CA ILE A 112 -7.83 17.18 -7.42
C ILE A 112 -7.59 16.69 -8.86
N ALA A 113 -8.59 16.78 -9.73
CA ALA A 113 -8.55 16.30 -11.11
C ALA A 113 -7.33 16.81 -11.92
N PRO A 114 -7.03 18.12 -11.99
CA PRO A 114 -5.90 18.64 -12.76
C PRO A 114 -4.56 18.16 -12.20
N ILE A 115 -4.41 18.07 -10.87
CA ILE A 115 -3.18 17.58 -10.23
C ILE A 115 -2.90 16.12 -10.62
N GLN A 116 -3.94 15.28 -10.64
CA GLN A 116 -3.80 13.90 -11.10
C GLN A 116 -3.43 13.83 -12.58
N ALA A 117 -4.06 14.66 -13.42
CA ALA A 117 -3.76 14.72 -14.85
C ALA A 117 -2.31 15.13 -15.11
N GLU A 118 -1.78 16.10 -14.37
CA GLU A 118 -0.37 16.53 -14.50
C GLU A 118 0.62 15.44 -14.11
N ILE A 119 0.37 14.72 -13.00
CA ILE A 119 1.21 13.57 -12.61
C ILE A 119 1.18 12.51 -13.71
N GLN A 120 0.02 12.25 -14.32
CA GLN A 120 -0.12 11.28 -15.42
C GLN A 120 0.65 11.72 -16.66
N LYS A 121 0.57 13.00 -17.06
CA LYS A 121 1.35 13.55 -18.19
C LYS A 121 2.85 13.33 -17.99
N LYS A 122 3.38 13.70 -16.82
CA LYS A 122 4.80 13.48 -16.48
C LYS A 122 5.19 11.99 -16.48
N ALA A 123 4.29 11.12 -16.03
CA ALA A 123 4.53 9.67 -16.07
C ALA A 123 4.54 9.11 -17.51
N ILE A 124 3.73 9.67 -18.42
CA ILE A 124 3.72 9.33 -19.84
C ILE A 124 5.00 9.80 -20.51
N GLU A 125 5.43 11.04 -20.26
CA GLU A 125 6.72 11.59 -20.73
C GLU A 125 7.88 10.67 -20.33
N PHE A 126 7.96 10.30 -19.05
CA PHE A 126 8.96 9.35 -18.56
C PHE A 126 8.93 7.99 -19.28
N ARG A 127 7.74 7.49 -19.64
CA ARG A 127 7.63 6.22 -20.39
C ARG A 127 8.16 6.34 -21.81
N PHE A 128 7.94 7.48 -22.47
CA PHE A 128 8.51 7.75 -23.79
C PHE A 128 10.03 7.86 -23.74
N GLU A 129 10.57 8.59 -22.77
CA GLU A 129 12.02 8.69 -22.53
C GLU A 129 12.64 7.33 -22.21
N LEU A 130 11.98 6.53 -21.39
CA LEU A 130 12.43 5.18 -21.10
C LEU A 130 12.43 4.29 -22.35
N LYS A 131 11.40 4.38 -23.19
CA LYS A 131 11.32 3.58 -24.43
C LYS A 131 12.45 3.94 -25.40
N SER A 132 12.82 5.22 -25.50
CA SER A 132 13.93 5.65 -26.36
C SER A 132 15.30 5.17 -25.85
N LEU A 133 15.45 5.00 -24.54
CA LEU A 133 16.66 4.38 -23.96
C LEU A 133 16.75 2.87 -24.20
N LEU A 134 15.61 2.17 -24.24
CA LEU A 134 15.55 0.72 -24.42
C LEU A 134 15.61 0.27 -25.89
N THR A 135 15.41 1.17 -26.84
CA THR A 135 15.38 0.86 -28.29
C THR A 135 16.69 1.17 -29.00
N LYS A 136 17.69 1.71 -28.29
CA LYS A 136 19.06 1.84 -28.79
C LYS A 136 19.77 0.50 -28.60
N GLU A 137 19.62 -0.39 -29.58
CA GLU A 137 20.43 -1.60 -29.76
C GLU A 137 21.17 -1.50 -31.09
#